data_AF-A0A6B2K6V3-F1
#
_entry.id   AF-A0A6B2K6V3-F1
#
_cell.length_a   1.000
_cell.length_b   1.000
_cell.length_c   1.000
_cell.angle_alpha   90.00
_cell.angle_beta   90.00
_cell.angle_gamma   90.00
#
_symmetry.space_group_name_H-M   'P 1'
#
loop_
_entity.id
_entity.type
_entity.pdbx_description
1 polymer ?
#
loop_
_entity_poly.entity_id
_entity_poly.type
_entity_poly.pdbx_seq_one_letter_code
_entity_poly.pdbx_strand_id
1 'polypeptide(L)'
;MAALALLALAATPAAAAEFPFCWRGANGYTMTGAIAFPDKLMGQGLVTEDDVTGFEITGYLDGTPVGRWSMDELTDETTWHLSFDPAELRFLTGGSFPGPQSQGWNANGEVSDCGKGGFGFNSGNWAQDLCIDGTWISDSSIPPATPFFASTVPVTPACGGAELLSKREPESPGTEVFR
;
A
#
# COMPACT_ATOMS: atom_id res chain seq x y z
N MET A 1 14.83 8.93 -56.13
CA MET A 1 14.16 9.38 -54.89
C MET A 1 13.61 8.14 -54.20
N ALA A 2 14.17 7.75 -53.06
CA ALA A 2 13.73 6.58 -52.30
C ALA A 2 12.89 7.08 -51.11
N ALA A 3 11.61 6.70 -51.07
CA ALA A 3 10.71 7.03 -49.98
C ALA A 3 10.98 6.06 -48.81
N LEU A 4 11.51 6.58 -47.71
CA LEU A 4 11.63 5.86 -46.44
C LEU A 4 10.24 5.84 -45.78
N ALA A 5 9.58 4.70 -45.76
CA ALA A 5 8.36 4.50 -44.98
C ALA A 5 8.73 4.34 -43.50
N LEU A 6 8.36 5.32 -42.66
CA LEU A 6 8.44 5.18 -41.21
C LEU A 6 7.33 4.23 -40.73
N LEU A 7 7.71 3.04 -40.27
CA LEU A 7 6.84 2.18 -39.47
C LEU A 7 6.69 2.80 -38.07
N ALA A 8 5.55 3.43 -37.81
CA ALA A 8 5.16 3.81 -36.45
C ALA A 8 4.81 2.53 -35.68
N LEU A 9 5.71 2.07 -34.80
CA LEU A 9 5.37 1.07 -33.80
C LEU A 9 4.39 1.71 -32.82
N ALA A 10 3.12 1.32 -32.91
CA ALA A 10 2.15 1.63 -31.86
C ALA A 10 2.58 0.89 -30.59
N ALA A 11 3.08 1.64 -29.59
CA ALA A 11 3.27 1.11 -28.25
C ALA A 11 1.88 0.75 -27.69
N THR A 12 1.59 -0.56 -27.64
CA THR A 12 0.43 -1.04 -26.90
C THR A 12 0.70 -0.79 -25.41
N PRO A 13 -0.29 -0.34 -24.61
CA PRO A 13 -0.11 -0.24 -23.18
C PRO A 13 0.32 -1.61 -22.68
N ALA A 14 1.49 -1.67 -22.03
CA ALA A 14 1.94 -2.89 -21.40
C ALA A 14 0.89 -3.28 -20.35
N ALA A 15 0.44 -4.53 -20.39
CA ALA A 15 -0.44 -5.04 -19.35
C ALA A 15 0.30 -4.94 -18.01
N ALA A 16 -0.33 -4.26 -17.06
CA ALA A 16 0.19 -4.01 -15.72
C ALA A 16 -0.80 -4.60 -14.72
N ALA A 17 -0.28 -5.47 -13.86
CA ALA A 17 -1.01 -6.00 -12.73
C ALA A 17 -1.06 -4.91 -11.68
N GLU A 18 -2.26 -4.58 -11.20
CA GLU A 18 -2.48 -3.55 -10.20
C GLU A 18 -3.26 -4.14 -9.04
N PHE A 19 -2.69 -4.01 -7.84
CA PHE A 19 -3.27 -4.56 -6.62
C PHE A 19 -3.42 -3.46 -5.56
N PRO A 20 -4.65 -3.08 -5.19
CA PRO A 20 -4.87 -2.25 -4.02
C PRO A 20 -4.52 -3.03 -2.75
N PHE A 21 -4.16 -2.33 -1.68
CA PHE A 21 -3.88 -2.95 -0.39
C PHE A 21 -4.32 -2.05 0.76
N CYS A 22 -4.59 -2.67 1.91
CA CYS A 22 -4.89 -1.93 3.13
C CYS A 22 -4.08 -2.49 4.28
N TRP A 23 -3.35 -1.61 4.95
CA TRP A 23 -2.64 -1.88 6.17
C TRP A 23 -3.41 -1.31 7.36
N ARG A 24 -3.54 -2.11 8.41
CA ARG A 24 -4.21 -1.71 9.65
C ARG A 24 -3.19 -1.61 10.78
N GLY A 25 -2.94 -0.38 11.21
CA GLY A 25 -2.11 -0.06 12.35
C GLY A 25 -2.86 -0.15 13.68
N ALA A 26 -2.21 0.32 14.74
CA ALA A 26 -2.82 0.51 16.06
C ALA A 26 -3.57 1.86 16.17
N ASN A 27 -4.35 2.03 17.24
CA ASN A 27 -4.95 3.31 17.65
C ASN A 27 -5.69 4.11 16.57
N GLY A 28 -6.42 3.42 15.67
CA GLY A 28 -7.20 4.06 14.62
C GLY A 28 -6.42 4.39 13.35
N TYR A 29 -5.11 4.10 13.31
CA TYR A 29 -4.29 4.27 12.11
C TYR A 29 -4.55 3.17 11.08
N THR A 30 -4.67 3.60 9.84
CA THR A 30 -4.79 2.72 8.66
C THR A 30 -4.04 3.36 7.50
N MET A 31 -3.75 2.56 6.47
CA MET A 31 -3.16 3.05 5.24
C MET A 31 -3.73 2.24 4.06
N THR A 32 -4.19 2.94 3.03
CA THR A 32 -4.52 2.31 1.75
C THR A 32 -3.41 2.61 0.75
N GLY A 33 -3.24 1.74 -0.24
CA GLY A 33 -2.37 2.02 -1.36
C GLY A 33 -2.66 1.13 -2.54
N ALA A 34 -1.86 1.29 -3.58
CA ALA A 34 -1.85 0.42 -4.76
C ALA A 34 -0.41 0.18 -5.20
N ILE A 35 -0.16 -1.04 -5.70
CA ILE A 35 1.09 -1.41 -6.36
C ILE A 35 0.77 -1.84 -7.79
N ALA A 36 1.55 -1.37 -8.75
CA ALA A 36 1.46 -1.74 -10.15
C ALA A 36 2.81 -2.24 -10.67
N PHE A 37 2.83 -3.35 -11.42
CA PHE A 37 4.03 -3.91 -12.05
C PHE A 37 3.66 -4.74 -13.29
N PRO A 38 4.62 -5.05 -14.20
CA PRO A 38 4.32 -5.82 -15.42
C PRO A 38 3.77 -7.22 -15.13
N ASP A 39 2.68 -7.63 -15.81
CA ASP A 39 2.00 -8.93 -15.62
C ASP A 39 2.92 -10.15 -15.62
N LYS A 40 3.98 -10.11 -16.44
CA LYS A 40 4.93 -11.21 -16.58
C LYS A 40 5.61 -11.60 -15.26
N LEU A 41 5.65 -10.69 -14.27
CA LEU A 41 6.30 -10.90 -12.99
C LEU A 41 5.45 -11.71 -11.99
N MET A 42 4.16 -11.94 -12.28
CA MET A 42 3.24 -12.69 -11.41
C MET A 42 3.69 -14.12 -11.04
N GLY A 43 4.70 -14.68 -11.71
CA GLY A 43 5.26 -16.00 -11.40
C GLY A 43 6.78 -16.11 -11.51
N GLN A 44 7.51 -14.98 -11.51
CA GLN A 44 8.97 -14.97 -11.72
C GLN A 44 9.80 -14.86 -10.42
N GLY A 45 9.15 -14.59 -9.29
CA GLY A 45 9.82 -14.40 -8.01
C GLY A 45 9.26 -13.18 -7.28
N LEU A 46 10.07 -12.60 -6.38
CA LEU A 46 9.73 -11.35 -5.71
C LEU A 46 9.79 -10.19 -6.71
N VAL A 47 8.81 -9.29 -6.59
CA VAL A 47 8.83 -7.95 -7.18
C VAL A 47 9.57 -7.03 -6.21
N THR A 48 10.58 -6.31 -6.71
CA THR A 48 11.35 -5.33 -5.92
C THR A 48 11.06 -3.89 -6.35
N GLU A 49 11.66 -2.91 -5.68
CA GLU A 49 11.59 -1.50 -6.03
C GLU A 49 11.87 -1.19 -7.52
N ASP A 50 12.75 -1.95 -8.17
CA ASP A 50 13.16 -1.76 -9.57
C ASP A 50 12.10 -2.25 -10.58
N ASP A 51 11.20 -3.13 -10.15
CA ASP A 51 10.18 -3.77 -10.99
C ASP A 51 8.86 -2.99 -11.04
N VAL A 52 8.62 -2.16 -10.02
CA VAL A 52 7.36 -1.46 -9.82
C VAL A 52 7.22 -0.30 -10.80
N THR A 53 6.07 -0.22 -11.45
CA THR A 53 5.73 0.84 -12.41
C THR A 53 4.77 1.87 -11.84
N GLY A 54 4.20 1.62 -10.66
CA GLY A 54 3.37 2.57 -9.93
C GLY A 54 3.19 2.14 -8.48
N PHE A 55 3.29 3.09 -7.56
CA PHE A 55 3.06 2.86 -6.14
C PHE A 55 2.59 4.13 -5.46
N GLU A 56 1.57 3.99 -4.62
CA GLU A 56 1.05 5.08 -3.80
C GLU A 56 0.50 4.56 -2.47
N ILE A 57 0.57 5.41 -1.46
CA ILE A 57 0.02 5.18 -0.13
C ILE A 57 -0.67 6.44 0.39
N THR A 58 -1.78 6.25 1.11
CA THR A 58 -2.48 7.29 1.86
C THR A 58 -2.78 6.77 3.25
N GLY A 59 -2.34 7.48 4.28
CA GLY A 59 -2.61 7.17 5.68
C GLY A 59 -3.86 7.85 6.19
N TYR A 60 -4.51 7.22 7.16
CA TYR A 60 -5.68 7.76 7.85
C TYR A 60 -5.57 7.55 9.36
N LEU A 61 -6.18 8.46 10.11
CA LEU A 61 -6.49 8.32 11.53
C LEU A 61 -8.00 8.43 11.71
N ASP A 62 -8.64 7.36 12.19
CA ASP A 62 -10.10 7.27 12.34
C ASP A 62 -10.85 7.65 11.04
N GLY A 63 -10.30 7.23 9.90
CA GLY A 63 -10.85 7.49 8.56
C GLY A 63 -10.55 8.89 7.99
N THR A 64 -9.92 9.78 8.76
CA THR A 64 -9.48 11.10 8.27
C THR A 64 -8.07 11.00 7.65
N PRO A 65 -7.84 11.47 6.42
CA PRO A 65 -6.51 11.43 5.81
C PRO A 65 -5.48 12.22 6.63
N VAL A 66 -4.30 11.64 6.86
CA VAL A 66 -3.19 12.28 7.61
C VAL A 66 -1.92 12.47 6.78
N GLY A 67 -1.86 11.88 5.58
CA GLY A 67 -0.71 12.04 4.69
C GLY A 67 -0.80 11.10 3.49
N ARG A 68 0.02 11.37 2.46
CA ARG A 68 0.17 10.51 1.29
C ARG A 68 1.60 10.55 0.77
N TRP A 69 2.00 9.52 0.05
CA TRP A 69 3.23 9.50 -0.74
C TRP A 69 3.04 8.61 -1.97
N SER A 70 3.73 8.92 -3.05
CA SER A 70 3.71 8.15 -4.29
C SER A 70 5.06 8.17 -4.99
N MET A 71 5.30 7.22 -5.90
CA MET A 71 6.52 7.20 -6.72
C MET A 71 6.70 8.44 -7.62
N ASP A 72 5.64 9.22 -7.86
CA ASP A 72 5.76 10.51 -8.55
C ASP A 72 6.59 11.54 -7.75
N GLU A 73 6.74 11.31 -6.44
CA GLU A 73 7.48 12.15 -5.50
C GLU A 73 8.87 11.54 -5.17
N LEU A 74 9.27 10.46 -5.85
CA LEU A 74 10.53 9.77 -5.61
C LEU A 74 11.73 10.63 -6.02
N THR A 75 12.72 10.72 -5.13
CA THR A 75 14.03 11.34 -5.37
C THR A 75 15.16 10.40 -4.98
N ASP A 76 16.40 10.74 -5.34
CA ASP A 76 17.60 9.97 -4.97
C ASP A 76 17.83 9.90 -3.45
N GLU A 77 17.23 10.81 -2.68
CA GLU A 77 17.28 10.85 -1.22
C GLU A 77 16.13 10.08 -0.55
N THR A 78 15.12 9.65 -1.31
CA THR A 78 13.94 8.99 -0.77
C THR A 78 14.28 7.55 -0.39
N THR A 79 13.98 7.15 0.85
CA THR A 79 14.03 5.72 1.19
C THR A 79 12.99 4.96 0.36
N TRP A 80 13.47 4.09 -0.52
CA TRP A 80 12.65 3.24 -1.37
C TRP A 80 13.20 1.81 -1.37
N HIS A 81 12.55 0.95 -0.61
CA HIS A 81 12.85 -0.48 -0.45
C HIS A 81 11.54 -1.25 -0.44
N LEU A 82 11.34 -2.11 -1.43
CA LEU A 82 10.08 -2.84 -1.60
C LEU A 82 10.38 -4.32 -1.86
N SER A 83 9.62 -5.19 -1.19
CA SER A 83 9.71 -6.63 -1.45
C SER A 83 8.31 -7.23 -1.40
N PHE A 84 7.81 -7.64 -2.56
CA PHE A 84 6.45 -8.14 -2.73
C PHE A 84 6.49 -9.53 -3.35
N ASP A 85 5.76 -10.47 -2.75
CA ASP A 85 5.52 -11.80 -3.30
C ASP A 85 4.20 -11.77 -4.11
N PRO A 86 4.28 -11.79 -5.45
CA PRO A 86 3.10 -11.75 -6.29
C PRO A 86 2.31 -13.06 -6.31
N ALA A 87 2.91 -14.19 -5.91
CA ALA A 87 2.21 -15.47 -5.82
C ALA A 87 1.27 -15.52 -4.60
N GLU A 88 1.69 -14.88 -3.50
CA GLU A 88 0.89 -14.77 -2.26
C GLU A 88 0.13 -13.43 -2.14
N LEU A 89 0.34 -12.50 -3.08
CA LEU A 89 -0.08 -11.10 -3.00
C LEU A 89 0.30 -10.47 -1.65
N ARG A 90 1.57 -10.61 -1.24
CA ARG A 90 2.03 -10.28 0.11
C ARG A 90 3.27 -9.41 0.11
N PHE A 91 3.25 -8.32 0.88
CA PHE A 91 4.44 -7.57 1.24
C PHE A 91 5.23 -8.33 2.30
N LEU A 92 6.54 -8.47 2.11
CA LEU A 92 7.39 -9.17 3.06
C LEU A 92 7.74 -8.25 4.24
N THR A 93 7.41 -8.68 5.46
CA THR A 93 7.52 -7.86 6.68
C THR A 93 8.26 -8.59 7.80
N GLY A 94 8.81 -7.84 8.74
CA GLY A 94 9.32 -8.35 10.02
C GLY A 94 10.80 -8.74 10.08
N GLY A 95 11.57 -8.56 9.01
CA GLY A 95 13.02 -8.76 8.94
C GLY A 95 13.84 -7.51 9.26
N SER A 96 15.15 -7.70 9.44
CA SER A 96 16.08 -6.59 9.64
C SER A 96 16.08 -5.63 8.45
N PHE A 97 16.11 -4.33 8.73
CA PHE A 97 16.17 -3.27 7.72
C PHE A 97 17.64 -2.89 7.39
N PRO A 98 18.02 -2.72 6.12
CA PRO A 98 17.30 -3.21 4.93
C PRO A 98 17.51 -4.72 4.76
N GLY A 99 16.47 -5.42 4.33
CA GLY A 99 16.52 -6.85 4.04
C GLY A 99 15.30 -7.34 3.26
N PRO A 100 15.32 -8.58 2.73
CA PRO A 100 14.22 -9.08 1.91
C PRO A 100 12.87 -9.17 2.64
N GLN A 101 12.87 -9.16 3.97
CA GLN A 101 11.65 -9.13 4.79
C GLN A 101 11.41 -7.77 5.45
N SER A 102 11.85 -6.68 4.85
CA SER A 102 11.55 -5.33 5.32
C SER A 102 10.85 -4.51 4.24
N GLN A 103 10.23 -3.40 4.64
CA GLN A 103 9.67 -2.40 3.74
C GLN A 103 10.18 -1.01 4.16
N GLY A 104 10.43 -0.14 3.20
CA GLY A 104 10.75 1.27 3.44
C GLY A 104 10.20 2.12 2.32
N TRP A 105 9.08 2.79 2.57
CA TRP A 105 8.36 3.60 1.58
C TRP A 105 8.33 5.03 2.08
N ASN A 106 9.27 5.85 1.60
CA ASN A 106 9.56 7.18 2.14
C ASN A 106 9.75 7.16 3.67
N ALA A 107 10.28 6.06 4.21
CA ALA A 107 10.56 5.88 5.63
C ALA A 107 11.66 4.82 5.85
N ASN A 108 12.79 5.23 6.40
CA ASN A 108 13.93 4.39 6.78
C ASN A 108 13.63 3.51 8.00
N GLY A 109 14.60 2.68 8.39
CA GLY A 109 14.49 1.81 9.56
C GLY A 109 14.34 2.51 10.92
N GLU A 110 14.57 3.83 10.99
CA GLU A 110 14.29 4.67 12.17
C GLU A 110 12.94 5.41 12.05
N VAL A 111 12.27 5.27 10.90
CA VAL A 111 10.93 5.81 10.60
C VAL A 111 10.89 7.35 10.73
N SER A 112 11.94 8.04 10.29
CA SER A 112 12.14 9.47 10.59
C SER A 112 12.50 10.36 9.41
N ASP A 113 12.56 9.84 8.18
CA ASP A 113 13.03 10.56 6.99
C ASP A 113 11.96 10.83 5.94
N CYS A 114 10.66 10.66 6.27
CA CYS A 114 9.57 11.00 5.35
C CYS A 114 9.45 12.50 5.02
N GLY A 115 10.23 13.36 5.69
CA GLY A 115 10.25 14.81 5.48
C GLY A 115 9.08 15.55 6.11
N LYS A 116 9.23 16.87 6.28
CA LYS A 116 8.17 17.74 6.80
C LYS A 116 7.03 17.85 5.80
N GLY A 117 5.78 17.66 6.23
CA GLY A 117 4.62 17.57 5.34
C GLY A 117 4.51 16.23 4.62
N GLY A 118 5.43 15.30 4.87
CA GLY A 118 5.50 14.03 4.19
C GLY A 118 4.88 12.89 4.97
N PHE A 119 4.77 11.76 4.29
CA PHE A 119 4.15 10.54 4.79
C PHE A 119 4.99 9.35 4.32
N GLY A 120 5.13 8.35 5.17
CA GLY A 120 5.85 7.13 4.83
C GLY A 120 5.43 5.95 5.67
N PHE A 121 5.93 4.78 5.28
CA PHE A 121 5.69 3.51 5.96
C PHE A 121 6.97 2.70 6.05
N ASN A 122 7.22 2.12 7.22
CA ASN A 122 8.30 1.20 7.46
C ASN A 122 7.78 -0.15 7.95
N SER A 123 8.46 -1.23 7.56
CA SER A 123 8.41 -2.50 8.27
C SER A 123 9.83 -3.00 8.51
N GLY A 124 10.19 -3.18 9.77
CA GLY A 124 11.47 -3.75 10.19
C GLY A 124 11.30 -4.87 11.20
N ASN A 125 12.37 -5.23 11.91
CA ASN A 125 12.38 -6.29 12.92
C ASN A 125 11.75 -5.88 14.26
N TRP A 126 11.42 -4.61 14.44
CA TRP A 126 10.82 -4.07 15.67
C TRP A 126 9.31 -3.90 15.56
N ALA A 127 8.82 -3.32 14.46
CA ALA A 127 7.42 -3.04 14.22
C ALA A 127 7.14 -2.77 12.72
N GLN A 128 5.87 -2.52 12.43
CA GLN A 128 5.43 -1.84 11.21
C GLN A 128 4.79 -0.52 11.62
N ASP A 129 5.15 0.57 10.94
CA ASP A 129 4.99 1.92 11.47
C ASP A 129 4.73 2.95 10.37
N LEU A 130 4.01 4.01 10.73
CA LEU A 130 3.88 5.21 9.92
C LEU A 130 4.93 6.26 10.31
N CYS A 131 5.43 6.97 9.30
CA CYS A 131 6.12 8.25 9.43
C CYS A 131 5.18 9.37 8.98
N ILE A 132 5.02 10.41 9.79
CA ILE A 132 4.25 11.62 9.43
C ILE A 132 5.09 12.83 9.82
N ASP A 133 5.24 13.79 8.92
CA ASP A 133 5.99 15.03 9.15
C ASP A 133 7.45 14.79 9.63
N GLY A 134 8.11 13.75 9.10
CA GLY A 134 9.46 13.36 9.48
C GLY A 134 9.55 12.76 10.89
N THR A 135 8.43 12.31 11.45
CA THR A 135 8.35 11.77 12.81
C THR A 135 7.74 10.38 12.81
N TRP A 136 8.40 9.46 13.52
CA TRP A 136 7.85 8.14 13.80
C TRP A 136 6.59 8.24 14.67
N ILE A 137 5.49 7.66 14.20
CA ILE A 137 4.23 7.60 14.93
C ILE A 137 4.14 6.28 15.69
N SER A 138 4.70 6.24 16.89
CA SER A 138 4.68 5.04 17.75
C SER A 138 3.26 4.53 18.08
N ASP A 139 2.25 5.39 18.04
CA ASP A 139 0.85 4.97 18.25
C ASP A 139 0.29 4.17 17.06
N SER A 140 0.94 4.21 15.89
CA SER A 140 0.55 3.42 14.72
C SER A 140 1.11 1.99 14.74
N SER A 141 2.12 1.75 15.59
CA SER A 141 2.94 0.54 15.58
C SER A 141 2.14 -0.75 15.79
N ILE A 142 2.45 -1.77 14.99
CA ILE A 142 1.95 -3.15 15.16
C ILE A 142 3.12 -4.14 15.15
N PRO A 143 2.91 -5.40 15.58
CA PRO A 143 3.98 -6.40 15.58
C PRO A 143 4.63 -6.58 14.20
N PRO A 144 5.96 -6.76 14.15
CA PRO A 144 6.74 -6.73 12.90
C PRO A 144 6.33 -7.85 11.93
N ALA A 145 6.03 -9.04 12.46
CA ALA A 145 5.60 -10.21 11.69
C ALA A 145 4.11 -10.21 11.31
N THR A 146 3.38 -9.09 11.48
CA THR A 146 1.97 -9.02 11.07
C THR A 146 1.88 -9.20 9.54
N PRO A 147 1.09 -10.16 9.03
CA PRO A 147 0.95 -10.34 7.60
C PRO A 147 0.36 -9.09 6.91
N PHE A 148 0.93 -8.71 5.77
CA PHE A 148 0.48 -7.55 4.99
C PHE A 148 0.22 -7.98 3.54
N PHE A 149 -1.06 -8.06 3.20
CA PHE A 149 -1.52 -8.53 1.89
C PHE A 149 -2.06 -7.39 1.02
N ALA A 150 -1.88 -7.54 -0.29
CA ALA A 150 -2.66 -6.85 -1.28
C ALA A 150 -3.97 -7.60 -1.58
N SER A 151 -4.83 -6.95 -2.34
CA SER A 151 -6.20 -7.36 -2.62
C SER A 151 -6.44 -7.37 -4.12
N THR A 152 -7.32 -8.26 -4.57
CA THR A 152 -7.83 -8.29 -5.96
C THR A 152 -9.10 -7.45 -6.13
N VAL A 153 -9.61 -6.87 -5.04
CA VAL A 153 -10.78 -5.98 -5.02
C VAL A 153 -10.44 -4.65 -4.35
N PRO A 154 -11.19 -3.57 -4.65
CA PRO A 154 -10.96 -2.27 -4.04
C PRO A 154 -10.98 -2.32 -2.50
N VAL A 155 -10.10 -1.53 -1.89
CA VAL A 155 -10.02 -1.36 -0.43
C VAL A 155 -10.67 -0.06 0.01
N THR A 156 -10.95 0.06 1.30
CA THR A 156 -11.47 1.29 1.92
C THR A 156 -10.55 1.75 3.04
N PRO A 157 -10.58 3.03 3.44
CA PRO A 157 -9.82 3.52 4.60
C PRO A 157 -10.10 2.77 5.90
N ALA A 158 -11.27 2.12 6.03
CA ALA A 158 -11.58 1.30 7.20
C ALA A 158 -10.82 -0.04 7.25
N CYS A 159 -10.05 -0.38 6.21
CA CYS A 159 -9.47 -1.71 5.97
C CYS A 159 -10.49 -2.85 6.17
N GLY A 160 -11.75 -2.59 5.79
CA GLY A 160 -12.83 -3.57 5.76
C GLY A 160 -13.12 -3.97 4.31
N GLY A 161 -13.22 -5.28 4.06
CA GLY A 161 -13.66 -5.80 2.76
C GLY A 161 -15.17 -5.59 2.56
N ALA A 162 -15.58 -5.35 1.31
CA ALA A 162 -16.98 -5.17 0.92
C ALA A 162 -17.85 -6.45 1.08
N GLU A 163 -17.29 -7.59 1.50
CA GLU A 163 -18.00 -8.88 1.50
C GLU A 163 -18.87 -9.18 2.75
N LEU A 164 -18.91 -8.33 3.77
CA LEU A 164 -19.62 -8.66 5.03
C LEU A 164 -21.04 -8.08 5.17
N LEU A 165 -21.61 -7.43 4.15
CA LEU A 165 -22.98 -6.90 4.22
C LEU A 165 -23.97 -7.74 3.40
N SER A 166 -24.26 -8.95 3.89
CA SER A 166 -25.48 -9.69 3.49
C SER A 166 -26.73 -9.24 4.27
N LYS A 167 -26.62 -8.31 5.22
CA LYS A 167 -27.73 -7.94 6.12
C LYS A 167 -28.27 -6.55 5.77
N ARG A 168 -29.45 -6.53 5.14
CA ARG A 168 -30.31 -5.35 5.06
C ARG A 168 -30.71 -4.95 6.48
N GLU A 169 -30.66 -3.66 6.79
CA GLU A 169 -31.09 -3.10 8.07
C GLU A 169 -32.53 -3.58 8.37
N PRO A 170 -32.82 -4.09 9.58
CA PRO A 170 -34.18 -4.49 9.91
C PRO A 170 -35.06 -3.24 9.99
N GLU A 171 -36.12 -3.23 9.19
CA GLU A 171 -37.19 -2.24 9.25
C GLU A 171 -37.73 -2.19 10.69
N SER A 172 -37.69 -1.00 11.30
CA SER A 172 -38.15 -0.78 12.67
C SER A 172 -39.62 -1.21 12.78
N PRO A 173 -40.01 -2.09 13.73
CA PRO A 173 -41.40 -2.48 13.85
C PRO A 173 -42.21 -1.27 14.29
N GLY A 174 -43.13 -0.86 13.41
CA GLY A 174 -44.16 0.12 13.73
C GLY A 174 -44.92 -0.30 14.99
N THR A 175 -45.14 0.69 15.85
CA THR A 175 -45.94 0.60 17.06
C THR A 175 -47.35 0.07 16.75
N GLU A 176 -47.61 -1.21 17.02
CA GLU A 176 -48.98 -1.69 17.17
C GLU A 176 -49.44 -1.50 18.62
N VAL A 177 -50.41 -0.60 18.75
CA VAL A 177 -51.13 -0.25 19.97
C VAL A 177 -52.12 -1.36 20.28
N PHE A 178 -51.93 -2.10 21.38
CA PHE A 178 -52.96 -3.01 21.89
C PHE A 178 -54.07 -2.23 22.61
N ARG A 179 -55.31 -2.48 22.19
CA ARG A 179 -56.56 -2.15 22.92
C ARG A 179 -56.84 -3.18 23.99
#